data_AF-A0AA36MCD2-F1
#
_entry.id   AF-A0AA36MCD2-F1
#
_cell.length_a   1.000
_cell.length_b   1.000
_cell.length_c   1.000
_cell.angle_alpha   90.00
_cell.angle_beta   90.00
_cell.angle_gamma   90.00
#
_symmetry.space_group_name_H-M   'P 1'
#
loop_
_entity.id
_entity.type
_entity.pdbx_description
1 polymer ?
#
loop_
_entity_poly.entity_id
_entity_poly.type
_entity_poly.pdbx_seq_one_letter_code
_entity_poly.pdbx_strand_id
1 'polypeptide(L)'
;MGNEQSASTSSPQSANSSFSFFSGRPSKKSKGIVVVSGGNAKVEKLEDDEVYKRFQEIPRFLPIYRHAVGKKDLSPNEYQQRVNSRPLFKMALRLQQHLKICSKAVSTDQSQIISAIKAVEGSAAVVTTALIERKKAADGLVDELQSINKLRDDILHIRIMLEELVPMAETLNELLVPEDRLPPLSLSRVLERTPVSTSASSSQISTPMNVTPSNSLTFRSPREERTHIPPIEEVRVVDRAL
;
A
#
# COMPACT_ATOMS: atom_id res chain seq x y z
N MET A 1 -49.30 3.03 -19.74
CA MET A 1 -48.73 1.75 -19.25
C MET A 1 -47.26 2.03 -18.99
N GLY A 2 -46.65 1.91 -17.82
CA GLY A 2 -47.02 1.47 -16.47
C GLY A 2 -45.76 1.67 -15.62
N ASN A 3 -45.93 1.85 -14.31
CA ASN A 3 -44.89 1.88 -13.26
C ASN A 3 -44.04 0.57 -13.30
N GLU A 4 -42.86 0.43 -12.67
CA GLU A 4 -42.59 0.26 -11.23
C GLU A 4 -41.05 0.45 -10.99
N GLN A 5 -40.61 1.30 -10.05
CA GLN A 5 -40.05 1.00 -8.71
C GLN A 5 -38.63 0.39 -8.60
N SER A 6 -37.73 1.14 -7.95
CA SER A 6 -36.91 0.77 -6.76
C SER A 6 -35.59 1.57 -6.77
N ALA A 7 -34.99 2.03 -5.67
CA ALA A 7 -35.35 2.32 -4.30
C ALA A 7 -34.08 3.00 -3.73
N SER A 8 -34.18 4.23 -3.21
CA SER A 8 -33.09 4.83 -2.43
C SER A 8 -33.61 5.22 -1.05
N THR A 9 -33.32 4.35 -0.10
CA THR A 9 -33.48 4.52 1.34
C THR A 9 -32.42 5.48 1.87
N SER A 10 -32.84 6.61 2.47
CA SER A 10 -32.46 7.01 3.84
C SER A 10 -32.97 8.41 4.15
N SER A 11 -34.08 8.41 4.89
CA SER A 11 -34.53 9.23 6.02
C SER A 11 -33.91 10.61 6.33
N PRO A 12 -34.70 11.48 6.97
CA PRO A 12 -34.73 12.90 6.68
C PRO A 12 -34.05 13.80 7.70
N GLN A 13 -33.75 14.98 7.17
CA GLN A 13 -33.68 16.30 7.79
C GLN A 13 -34.36 16.48 9.16
N SER A 14 -33.59 17.19 9.99
CA SER A 14 -34.02 18.35 10.79
C SER A 14 -34.95 18.10 11.97
N ALA A 15 -34.31 17.86 13.11
CA ALA A 15 -34.89 18.11 14.42
C ALA A 15 -35.24 19.59 14.58
N ASN A 16 -36.49 19.96 14.31
CA ASN A 16 -37.07 21.21 14.80
C ASN A 16 -37.52 21.00 16.25
N SER A 17 -36.68 21.41 17.20
CA SER A 17 -37.04 21.51 18.61
C SER A 17 -37.84 22.79 18.84
N SER A 18 -39.17 22.70 18.83
CA SER A 18 -40.05 23.75 19.35
C SER A 18 -40.76 23.23 20.60
N PHE A 19 -40.23 23.64 21.75
CA PHE A 19 -40.86 23.49 23.06
C PHE A 19 -42.23 24.18 23.05
N SER A 20 -43.30 23.39 23.08
CA SER A 20 -44.68 23.86 23.28
C SER A 20 -45.16 23.39 24.64
N PHE A 21 -44.83 24.15 25.70
CA PHE A 21 -45.07 23.74 27.10
C PHE A 21 -46.43 24.15 27.67
N PHE A 22 -47.38 24.63 26.86
CA PHE A 22 -48.72 24.99 27.33
C PHE A 22 -49.81 24.59 26.34
N SER A 23 -50.12 23.29 26.27
CA SER A 23 -51.39 22.79 25.72
C SER A 23 -52.18 22.12 26.83
N GLY A 24 -53.14 22.88 27.37
CA GLY A 24 -53.99 22.49 28.48
C GLY A 24 -54.90 21.29 28.16
N ARG A 25 -54.97 20.38 29.12
CA ARG A 25 -55.94 19.27 29.16
C ARG A 25 -57.23 19.77 29.80
N PRO A 26 -58.42 19.58 29.20
CA PRO A 26 -59.66 19.97 29.84
C PRO A 26 -60.14 18.88 30.79
N SER A 27 -61.01 19.27 31.72
CA SER A 27 -61.79 18.44 32.67
C SER A 27 -61.18 18.18 34.06
N LYS A 28 -61.63 18.96 35.05
CA LYS A 28 -62.54 18.49 36.12
C LYS A 28 -62.84 19.62 37.11
N LYS A 29 -64.15 19.89 37.28
CA LYS A 29 -64.81 20.60 38.40
C LYS A 29 -64.30 22.01 38.73
N SER A 30 -64.88 23.03 38.09
CA SER A 30 -64.83 24.42 38.55
C SER A 30 -65.58 24.57 39.88
N LYS A 31 -64.87 24.51 41.00
CA LYS A 31 -65.29 25.19 42.23
C LYS A 31 -65.12 26.69 41.98
N GLY A 32 -66.17 27.46 42.28
CA GLY A 32 -66.28 28.89 41.95
C GLY A 32 -65.03 29.68 42.33
N ILE A 33 -64.55 30.49 41.38
CA ILE A 33 -63.48 31.45 41.61
C ILE A 33 -64.10 32.60 42.41
N VAL A 34 -63.69 32.73 43.67
CA VAL A 34 -63.96 33.91 44.49
C VAL A 34 -62.90 34.94 44.11
N VAL A 35 -63.31 35.97 43.38
CA VAL A 35 -62.47 37.15 43.12
C VAL A 35 -62.40 37.94 44.42
N VAL A 36 -61.33 37.74 45.17
CA VAL A 36 -60.94 38.66 46.23
C VAL A 36 -60.24 39.82 45.53
N SER A 37 -60.87 41.00 45.48
CA SER A 37 -60.19 42.24 45.08
C SER A 37 -58.94 42.39 45.94
N GLY A 38 -57.77 42.25 45.33
CA GLY A 38 -56.50 42.51 45.98
C GLY A 38 -56.50 43.94 46.52
N GLY A 39 -56.37 44.06 47.84
CA GLY A 39 -56.17 45.33 48.51
C GLY A 39 -54.93 46.05 47.99
N ASN A 40 -54.98 47.36 48.12
CA ASN A 40 -54.08 48.40 47.61
C ASN A 40 -52.57 48.16 47.89
N ALA A 41 -51.93 47.24 47.15
CA ALA A 41 -50.48 47.09 47.14
C ALA A 41 -49.89 47.91 45.99
N LYS A 42 -48.90 48.77 46.30
CA LYS A 42 -48.18 49.56 45.29
C LYS A 42 -47.63 48.63 44.20
N VAL A 43 -48.14 48.76 42.98
CA VAL A 43 -47.65 48.03 41.81
C VAL A 43 -46.28 48.59 41.47
N GLU A 44 -45.23 47.82 41.75
CA GLU A 44 -43.87 48.10 41.31
C GLU A 44 -43.86 48.16 39.78
N LYS A 45 -43.40 49.28 39.21
CA LYS A 45 -43.37 49.46 37.75
C LYS A 45 -42.17 48.70 37.19
N LEU A 46 -42.33 48.11 36.02
CA LEU A 46 -41.26 47.37 35.31
C LEU A 46 -39.99 48.23 35.09
N GLU A 47 -40.14 49.55 35.08
CA GLU A 47 -39.06 50.53 34.94
C GLU A 47 -38.16 50.64 36.19
N ASP A 48 -38.65 50.21 37.35
CA ASP A 48 -37.92 50.23 38.62
C ASP A 48 -37.16 48.93 38.89
N ASP A 49 -37.41 47.87 38.10
CA ASP A 49 -36.73 46.58 38.22
C ASP A 49 -35.25 46.71 37.84
N GLU A 50 -34.37 46.46 38.81
CA GLU A 50 -32.91 46.48 38.63
C GLU A 50 -32.44 45.51 37.54
N VAL A 51 -33.11 44.36 37.39
CA VAL A 51 -32.76 43.34 36.39
C VAL A 51 -33.05 43.87 35.00
N TYR A 52 -34.18 44.56 34.81
CA TYR A 52 -34.56 45.17 33.54
C TYR A 52 -33.57 46.27 33.12
N LYS A 53 -33.07 47.08 34.07
CA LYS A 53 -32.03 48.10 33.81
C LYS A 53 -30.72 47.47 33.33
N ARG A 54 -30.25 46.40 33.98
CA ARG A 54 -29.02 45.69 33.57
C ARG A 54 -29.12 45.12 32.16
N PHE A 55 -30.31 44.64 31.74
CA PHE A 55 -30.50 44.17 30.36
C PHE A 55 -30.42 45.28 29.31
N GLN A 56 -30.70 46.53 29.67
CA GLN A 56 -30.56 47.67 28.74
C GLN A 56 -29.10 48.09 28.55
N GLU A 57 -28.24 47.85 29.55
CA GLU A 57 -26.81 48.18 29.50
C GLU A 57 -26.00 47.24 28.60
N ILE A 58 -26.53 46.04 28.30
CA ILE A 58 -25.84 45.07 27.44
C ILE A 58 -25.73 45.63 26.01
N PRO A 59 -24.51 45.78 25.46
CA PRO A 59 -24.31 46.20 24.08
C PRO A 59 -24.99 45.23 23.11
N ARG A 60 -25.94 45.73 22.32
CA ARG A 60 -26.64 44.90 21.33
C ARG A 60 -25.75 44.71 20.11
N PHE A 61 -25.22 43.51 19.93
CA PHE A 61 -24.52 43.13 18.71
C PHE A 61 -25.54 42.81 17.62
N LEU A 62 -25.63 43.68 16.62
CA LEU A 62 -26.41 43.41 15.42
C LEU A 62 -25.64 42.40 14.55
N PRO A 63 -26.31 41.42 13.93
CA PRO A 63 -25.67 40.51 13.00
C PRO A 63 -24.90 41.28 11.92
N ILE A 64 -23.72 40.77 11.52
CA ILE A 64 -22.91 41.33 10.43
C ILE A 64 -23.78 41.52 9.17
N TYR A 65 -24.73 40.61 8.97
CA TYR A 65 -25.85 40.74 8.05
C TYR A 65 -27.14 41.05 8.79
N ARG A 66 -27.42 42.35 9.02
CA ARG A 66 -28.63 42.82 9.72
C ARG A 66 -29.96 42.31 9.15
N HIS A 67 -29.94 41.74 7.94
CA HIS A 67 -31.14 41.35 7.19
C HIS A 67 -31.19 39.85 6.82
N ALA A 68 -30.26 39.03 7.31
CA ALA A 68 -30.35 37.57 7.14
C ALA A 68 -31.52 36.96 7.96
N VAL A 69 -32.08 37.73 8.90
CA VAL A 69 -33.21 37.33 9.73
C VAL A 69 -34.38 38.29 9.48
N GLY A 70 -35.34 37.86 8.66
CA GLY A 70 -36.73 38.34 8.72
C GLY A 70 -37.14 39.50 7.81
N LYS A 71 -36.29 40.04 6.92
CA LYS A 71 -36.75 41.03 5.92
C LYS A 71 -36.57 40.52 4.49
N LYS A 72 -37.70 40.13 3.89
CA LYS A 72 -37.85 39.87 2.46
C LYS A 72 -37.89 41.24 1.77
N ASP A 73 -37.15 41.38 0.68
CA ASP A 73 -37.09 42.55 -0.22
C ASP A 73 -36.05 43.64 0.15
N LEU A 74 -34.81 43.42 -0.30
CA LEU A 74 -33.79 44.46 -0.45
C LEU A 74 -33.46 44.69 -1.93
N SER A 75 -33.25 45.95 -2.31
CA SER A 75 -32.73 46.34 -3.62
C SER A 75 -31.27 45.88 -3.79
N PRO A 76 -30.88 45.32 -4.96
CA PRO A 76 -29.55 44.75 -5.21
C PRO A 76 -28.36 45.68 -4.88
N ASN A 77 -28.58 47.00 -4.91
CA ASN A 77 -27.55 48.01 -4.64
C ASN A 77 -27.13 48.09 -3.16
N GLU A 78 -27.98 47.72 -2.20
CA GLU A 78 -27.62 47.80 -0.77
C GLU A 78 -26.64 46.70 -0.33
N TYR A 79 -26.58 45.57 -1.07
CA TYR A 79 -25.67 44.46 -0.81
C TYR A 79 -24.20 44.84 -1.10
N GLN A 80 -23.98 45.70 -2.10
CA GLN A 80 -22.64 46.04 -2.58
C GLN A 80 -21.90 47.04 -1.67
N GLN A 81 -22.61 47.80 -0.83
CA GLN A 81 -22.01 48.88 -0.04
C GLN A 81 -21.46 48.44 1.34
N ARG A 82 -21.72 47.21 1.80
CA ARG A 82 -21.44 46.83 3.22
C ARG A 82 -20.19 45.97 3.43
N VAL A 83 -19.55 45.49 2.37
CA VAL A 83 -18.26 44.81 2.47
C VAL A 83 -17.21 45.69 1.82
N ASN A 84 -16.27 46.19 2.62
CA ASN A 84 -15.16 46.97 2.10
C ASN A 84 -14.38 46.12 1.08
N SER A 85 -14.29 46.57 -0.16
CA SER A 85 -13.65 45.82 -1.26
C SER A 85 -12.14 45.68 -1.06
N ARG A 86 -11.51 46.60 -0.31
CA ARG A 86 -10.06 46.65 -0.12
C ARG A 86 -9.52 45.47 0.71
N PRO A 87 -10.09 45.12 1.89
CA PRO A 87 -9.74 43.89 2.61
C PRO A 87 -10.00 42.61 1.80
N LEU A 88 -11.14 42.53 1.10
CA LEU A 88 -11.50 41.35 0.31
C LEU A 88 -10.49 41.11 -0.82
N PHE A 89 -10.11 42.17 -1.54
CA PHE A 89 -9.08 42.12 -2.57
C PHE A 89 -7.72 41.66 -2.01
N LYS A 90 -7.30 42.18 -0.85
CA LYS A 90 -6.06 41.74 -0.19
C LYS A 90 -6.11 40.25 0.19
N MET A 91 -7.27 39.77 0.65
CA MET A 91 -7.47 38.35 0.96
C MET A 91 -7.39 37.49 -0.30
N ALA A 92 -8.06 37.89 -1.38
CA ALA A 92 -8.01 37.20 -2.67
C ALA A 92 -6.58 37.13 -3.22
N LEU A 93 -5.80 38.21 -3.11
CA LEU A 93 -4.41 38.24 -3.56
C LEU A 93 -3.52 37.29 -2.74
N ARG A 94 -3.70 37.24 -1.43
CA ARG A 94 -3.00 36.28 -0.56
C ARG A 94 -3.37 34.84 -0.91
N LEU A 95 -4.64 34.56 -1.16
CA LEU A 95 -5.10 33.25 -1.60
C LEU A 95 -4.49 32.86 -2.94
N GLN A 96 -4.49 33.78 -3.92
CA GLN A 96 -3.87 33.55 -5.23
C GLN A 96 -2.37 33.23 -5.10
N GLN A 97 -1.63 33.98 -4.28
CA GLN A 97 -0.22 33.70 -4.02
C GLN A 97 -0.02 32.32 -3.38
N HIS A 98 -0.83 31.99 -2.38
CA HIS A 98 -0.76 30.68 -1.72
C HIS A 98 -1.04 29.54 -2.70
N LEU A 99 -2.10 29.63 -3.51
CA LEU A 99 -2.42 28.64 -4.53
C LEU A 99 -1.31 28.50 -5.58
N LYS A 100 -0.67 29.61 -5.97
CA LYS A 100 0.48 29.58 -6.88
C LYS A 100 1.67 28.83 -6.28
N ILE A 101 1.97 29.04 -4.99
CA ILE A 101 3.03 28.32 -4.28
C ILE A 101 2.70 26.82 -4.22
N CYS A 102 1.47 26.46 -3.82
CA CYS A 102 1.02 25.07 -3.79
C CYS A 102 1.11 24.41 -5.16
N SER A 103 0.65 25.08 -6.22
CA SER A 103 0.74 24.58 -7.59
C SER A 103 2.19 24.32 -8.02
N LYS A 104 3.11 25.23 -7.69
CA LYS A 104 4.54 25.04 -7.99
C LYS A 104 5.16 23.89 -7.21
N ALA A 105 4.82 23.74 -5.93
CA ALA A 105 5.27 22.61 -5.11
C ALA A 105 4.80 21.28 -5.71
N VAL A 106 3.50 21.15 -5.98
CA VAL A 106 2.91 19.95 -6.59
C VAL A 106 3.54 19.62 -7.94
N SER A 107 3.75 20.62 -8.80
CA SER A 107 4.39 20.42 -10.11
C SER A 107 5.84 19.94 -9.99
N THR A 108 6.56 20.42 -8.97
CA THR A 108 7.94 19.98 -8.68
C THR A 108 7.95 18.53 -8.19
N ASP A 109 7.07 18.19 -7.25
CA ASP A 109 6.96 16.83 -6.70
C ASP A 109 6.55 15.82 -7.78
N GLN A 110 5.59 16.18 -8.63
CA GLN A 110 5.19 15.36 -9.78
C GLN A 110 6.37 15.10 -10.72
N SER A 111 7.18 16.11 -11.01
CA SER A 111 8.36 15.97 -11.87
C SER A 111 9.42 15.04 -11.24
N GLN A 112 9.62 15.14 -9.92
CA GLN A 112 10.54 14.26 -9.18
C GLN A 112 10.05 12.80 -9.19
N ILE A 113 8.75 12.58 -8.94
CA ILE A 113 8.15 11.25 -8.98
C ILE A 113 8.32 10.62 -10.38
N ILE A 114 8.04 11.38 -11.44
CA ILE A 114 8.23 10.90 -12.83
C ILE A 114 9.69 10.51 -13.08
N SER A 115 10.65 11.30 -12.60
CA SER A 115 12.07 10.98 -12.74
C SER A 115 12.46 9.72 -11.97
N ALA A 116 11.92 9.54 -10.76
CA ALA A 116 12.16 8.36 -9.94
C ALA A 116 11.58 7.09 -10.60
N ILE A 117 10.36 7.17 -11.14
CA ILE A 117 9.73 6.08 -11.89
C ILE A 117 10.62 5.67 -13.06
N LYS A 118 11.06 6.61 -13.89
CA LYS A 118 11.94 6.33 -15.03
C LYS A 118 13.27 5.68 -14.63
N ALA A 119 13.85 6.09 -13.50
CA ALA A 119 15.07 5.48 -12.98
C ALA A 119 14.84 4.03 -12.54
N VAL A 120 13.74 3.77 -11.84
CA VAL A 120 13.34 2.41 -11.42
C VAL A 120 13.04 1.54 -12.64
N GLU A 121 12.30 2.03 -13.63
CA GLU A 121 12.02 1.33 -14.88
C GLU A 121 13.30 0.97 -15.64
N GLY A 122 14.25 1.92 -15.73
CA GLY A 122 15.56 1.66 -16.33
C GLY A 122 16.34 0.58 -15.60
N SER A 123 16.39 0.63 -14.27
CA SER A 123 17.05 -0.40 -13.46
C SER A 123 16.37 -1.76 -13.60
N ALA A 124 15.03 -1.79 -13.63
CA ALA A 124 14.26 -3.01 -13.80
C ALA A 124 14.55 -3.65 -15.16
N ALA A 125 14.58 -2.86 -16.23
CA ALA A 125 14.90 -3.35 -17.57
C ALA A 125 16.29 -4.02 -17.62
N VAL A 126 17.31 -3.40 -17.02
CA VAL A 126 18.66 -3.98 -16.93
C VAL A 126 18.63 -5.32 -16.19
N VAL A 127 17.98 -5.40 -15.03
CA VAL A 127 17.88 -6.66 -14.27
C VAL A 127 17.13 -7.73 -15.06
N THR A 128 16.04 -7.38 -15.74
CA THR A 128 15.27 -8.30 -16.57
C THR A 128 16.11 -8.86 -17.72
N THR A 129 16.86 -8.02 -18.44
CA THR A 129 17.74 -8.48 -19.52
C THR A 129 18.81 -9.44 -19.01
N ALA A 130 19.48 -9.12 -17.90
CA ALA A 130 20.49 -9.99 -17.30
C ALA A 130 19.89 -11.34 -16.81
N LEU A 131 18.65 -11.33 -16.32
CA LEU A 131 17.95 -12.56 -15.94
C LEU A 131 17.57 -13.41 -17.15
N ILE A 132 17.14 -12.80 -18.25
CA ILE A 132 16.84 -13.50 -19.50
C ILE A 132 18.10 -14.19 -20.05
N GLU A 133 19.23 -13.50 -20.04
CA GLU A 133 20.51 -14.06 -20.50
C GLU A 133 20.96 -15.25 -19.62
N ARG A 134 20.87 -15.11 -18.29
CA ARG A 134 21.17 -16.23 -17.37
C ARG A 134 20.22 -17.41 -17.56
N LYS A 135 18.93 -17.15 -17.75
CA LYS A 135 17.95 -18.21 -18.05
C LYS A 135 18.33 -18.93 -19.33
N LYS A 136 18.66 -18.20 -20.41
CA LYS A 136 19.07 -18.79 -21.68
C LYS A 136 20.30 -19.70 -21.53
N ALA A 137 21.28 -19.29 -20.72
CA ALA A 137 22.44 -20.13 -20.43
C ALA A 137 22.06 -21.40 -19.65
N ALA A 138 21.16 -21.29 -18.67
CA ALA A 138 20.65 -22.45 -17.93
C ALA A 138 19.82 -23.40 -18.81
N ASP A 139 18.99 -22.87 -19.70
CA ASP A 139 18.24 -23.66 -20.69
C ASP A 139 19.22 -24.47 -21.58
N GLY A 140 20.33 -23.86 -22.01
CA GLY A 140 21.38 -24.58 -22.76
C GLY A 140 22.02 -25.75 -21.98
N LEU A 141 22.24 -25.59 -20.67
CA LEU A 141 22.73 -26.69 -19.81
C LEU A 141 21.70 -27.82 -19.67
N VAL A 142 20.41 -27.48 -19.63
CA VAL A 142 19.34 -28.48 -19.61
C VAL A 142 19.34 -29.30 -20.90
N ASP A 143 19.53 -28.65 -22.05
CA ASP A 143 19.63 -29.34 -23.34
C ASP A 143 20.84 -30.30 -23.39
N GLU A 144 21.99 -29.86 -22.89
CA GLU A 144 23.19 -30.71 -22.77
C GLU A 144 22.95 -31.93 -21.86
N LEU A 145 22.31 -31.73 -20.71
CA LEU A 145 21.95 -32.82 -19.80
C LEU A 145 20.97 -33.81 -20.43
N GLN A 146 20.01 -33.34 -21.22
CA GLN A 146 19.13 -34.22 -21.99
C GLN A 146 19.90 -35.05 -23.01
N SER A 147 20.90 -34.47 -23.67
CA SER A 147 21.80 -35.21 -24.58
C SER A 147 22.61 -36.27 -23.85
N ILE A 148 23.13 -35.97 -22.66
CA ILE A 148 23.85 -36.95 -21.83
C ILE A 148 22.94 -38.09 -21.39
N ASN A 149 21.70 -37.80 -21.02
CA ASN A 149 20.73 -38.85 -20.66
C ASN A 149 20.44 -39.78 -21.84
N LYS A 150 20.26 -39.24 -23.06
CA LYS A 150 20.11 -40.07 -24.26
C LYS A 150 21.33 -40.98 -24.48
N LEU A 151 22.54 -40.43 -24.37
CA LEU A 151 23.76 -41.20 -24.50
C LEU A 151 23.87 -42.30 -23.42
N ARG A 152 23.46 -41.99 -22.19
CA ARG A 152 23.39 -42.98 -21.11
C ARG A 152 22.42 -44.12 -21.47
N ASP A 153 21.25 -43.78 -21.98
CA ASP A 153 20.24 -44.77 -22.38
C ASP A 153 20.75 -45.65 -23.53
N ASP A 154 21.44 -45.06 -24.52
CA ASP A 154 22.09 -45.80 -25.61
C ASP A 154 23.17 -46.76 -25.08
N ILE A 155 24.01 -46.32 -24.14
CA ILE A 155 25.02 -47.16 -23.50
C ILE A 155 24.37 -48.32 -22.73
N LEU A 156 23.28 -48.05 -22.00
CA LEU A 156 22.53 -49.10 -21.30
C LEU A 156 21.93 -50.10 -22.28
N HIS A 157 21.40 -49.64 -23.41
CA HIS A 157 20.90 -50.51 -24.47
C HIS A 157 21.99 -51.40 -25.06
N ILE A 158 23.16 -50.84 -25.39
CA ILE A 158 24.32 -51.59 -25.88
C ILE A 158 24.76 -52.63 -24.84
N ARG A 159 24.80 -52.26 -23.55
CA ARG A 159 25.14 -53.19 -22.47
C ARG A 159 24.19 -54.39 -22.46
N ILE A 160 22.89 -54.16 -22.53
CA ILE A 160 21.88 -55.24 -22.59
C ILE A 160 22.11 -56.13 -23.81
N MET A 161 22.32 -55.54 -25.00
CA MET A 161 22.61 -56.32 -26.20
C MET A 161 23.88 -57.18 -26.07
N LEU A 162 24.92 -56.66 -25.41
CA LEU A 162 26.15 -57.42 -25.15
C LEU A 162 25.93 -58.53 -24.12
N GLU A 163 25.12 -58.29 -23.07
CA GLU A 163 24.73 -59.33 -22.10
C GLU A 163 23.99 -60.50 -22.78
N GLU A 164 23.20 -60.22 -23.82
CA GLU A 164 22.54 -61.25 -24.64
C GLU A 164 23.50 -61.94 -25.62
N LEU A 165 24.41 -61.19 -26.26
CA LEU A 165 25.29 -61.71 -27.31
C LEU A 165 26.43 -62.58 -26.78
N VAL A 166 27.01 -62.27 -25.63
CA VAL A 166 28.12 -63.02 -25.02
C VAL A 166 27.80 -64.51 -24.85
N PRO A 167 26.69 -64.92 -24.20
CA PRO A 167 26.38 -66.34 -24.06
C PRO A 167 26.11 -67.02 -25.41
N MET A 168 25.50 -66.32 -26.38
CA MET A 168 25.34 -66.86 -27.73
C MET A 168 26.69 -67.13 -28.41
N ALA A 169 27.65 -66.20 -28.30
CA ALA A 169 28.99 -66.38 -28.86
C ALA A 169 29.75 -67.53 -28.16
N GLU A 170 29.63 -67.66 -26.84
CA GLU A 170 30.21 -68.76 -26.07
C GLU A 170 29.61 -70.11 -26.49
N THR A 171 28.28 -70.21 -26.64
CA THR A 171 27.64 -71.45 -27.12
C THR A 171 28.10 -71.84 -28.53
N LEU A 172 28.26 -70.88 -29.45
CA LEU A 172 28.82 -71.15 -30.76
C LEU A 172 30.28 -71.62 -30.68
N ASN A 173 31.09 -71.02 -29.81
CA ASN A 173 32.48 -71.39 -29.60
C ASN A 173 32.63 -72.83 -29.08
N GLU A 174 31.70 -73.29 -28.24
CA GLU A 174 31.67 -74.67 -27.72
C GLU A 174 31.40 -75.73 -28.79
N LEU A 175 30.79 -75.36 -29.92
CA LEU A 175 30.56 -76.27 -31.06
C LEU A 175 31.82 -76.56 -31.88
N LEU A 176 32.90 -75.79 -31.71
CA LEU A 176 34.18 -76.03 -32.38
C LEU A 176 34.98 -77.15 -31.69
N VAL A 177 35.81 -77.83 -32.50
CA VAL A 177 36.80 -78.81 -32.03
C VAL A 177 37.76 -78.11 -31.06
N PRO A 178 38.21 -78.77 -29.96
CA PRO A 178 38.99 -78.11 -28.91
C PRO A 178 40.22 -77.33 -29.38
N GLU A 179 40.84 -77.75 -30.49
CA GLU A 179 42.01 -77.12 -31.10
C GLU A 179 41.69 -75.77 -31.76
N ASP A 180 40.45 -75.57 -32.21
CA ASP A 180 39.99 -74.39 -32.94
C ASP A 180 39.17 -73.41 -32.07
N ARG A 181 39.01 -73.70 -30.77
CA ARG A 181 38.23 -72.86 -29.86
C ARG A 181 38.90 -71.50 -29.63
N LEU A 182 38.09 -70.46 -29.67
CA LEU A 182 38.53 -69.09 -29.42
C LEU A 182 38.64 -68.79 -27.92
N PRO A 183 39.49 -67.84 -27.50
CA PRO A 183 39.52 -67.35 -26.13
C PRO A 183 38.18 -66.72 -25.69
N PRO A 184 37.81 -66.80 -24.39
CA PRO A 184 36.61 -66.15 -23.87
C PRO A 184 36.60 -64.63 -24.09
N LEU A 185 35.42 -64.07 -24.30
CA LEU A 185 35.25 -62.62 -24.50
C LEU A 185 35.45 -61.88 -23.18
N SER A 186 36.50 -61.05 -23.08
CA SER A 186 36.82 -60.29 -21.87
C SER A 186 35.97 -59.02 -21.73
N LEU A 187 34.65 -59.15 -21.60
CA LEU A 187 33.71 -58.02 -21.49
C LEU A 187 33.22 -57.75 -20.05
N SER A 188 33.69 -58.51 -19.06
CA SER A 188 33.29 -58.38 -17.66
C SER A 188 33.40 -56.95 -17.14
N ARG A 189 34.46 -56.22 -17.49
CA ARG A 189 34.66 -54.81 -17.07
C ARG A 189 33.60 -53.84 -17.64
N VAL A 190 33.03 -54.15 -18.80
CA VAL A 190 31.99 -53.34 -19.45
C VAL A 190 30.61 -53.71 -18.89
N LEU A 191 30.38 -54.99 -18.61
CA LEU A 191 29.12 -55.50 -18.09
C LEU A 191 28.95 -55.26 -16.58
N GLU A 192 30.02 -55.25 -15.78
CA GLU A 192 29.96 -55.09 -14.32
C GLU A 192 29.97 -53.63 -13.83
N ARG A 193 30.20 -52.65 -14.72
CA ARG A 193 30.12 -51.24 -14.33
C ARG A 193 28.66 -50.84 -14.10
N THR A 194 28.20 -50.98 -12.85
CA THR A 194 26.98 -50.34 -12.36
C THR A 194 27.10 -48.83 -12.62
N PRO A 195 26.09 -48.17 -13.24
CA PRO A 195 26.14 -46.73 -13.42
C PRO A 195 26.21 -46.08 -12.03
N VAL A 196 27.32 -45.41 -11.74
CA VAL A 196 27.48 -44.65 -10.51
C VAL A 196 26.44 -43.53 -10.55
N SER A 197 25.45 -43.61 -9.67
CA SER A 197 24.53 -42.50 -9.43
C SER A 197 25.34 -41.32 -8.92
N THR A 198 25.68 -40.39 -9.82
CA THR A 198 26.25 -39.08 -9.49
C THR A 198 25.17 -38.19 -8.88
N SER A 199 24.62 -38.59 -7.73
CA SER A 199 23.63 -37.81 -6.98
C SER A 199 24.07 -37.52 -5.54
N ALA A 200 25.29 -37.88 -5.15
CA ALA A 200 25.78 -37.69 -3.80
C ALA A 200 27.27 -37.28 -3.75
N SER A 201 27.61 -36.13 -4.32
CA SER A 201 28.74 -35.29 -3.86
C SER A 201 28.81 -34.01 -4.68
N SER A 202 28.06 -33.00 -4.25
CA SER A 202 28.37 -31.60 -4.55
C SER A 202 27.96 -30.74 -3.35
N SER A 203 28.43 -31.15 -2.18
CA SER A 203 28.57 -30.27 -1.03
C SER A 203 30.06 -30.35 -0.68
N GLN A 204 30.77 -29.23 -0.81
CA GLN A 204 32.22 -29.04 -0.57
C GLN A 204 33.13 -29.21 -1.80
N ILE A 205 33.27 -28.13 -2.57
CA ILE A 205 34.47 -27.64 -3.28
C ILE A 205 34.13 -26.16 -3.57
N SER A 206 34.36 -25.24 -2.63
CA SER A 206 35.59 -24.45 -2.52
C SER A 206 36.13 -24.03 -3.89
N THR A 207 35.71 -22.85 -4.33
CA THR A 207 36.30 -22.12 -5.45
C THR A 207 37.81 -21.95 -5.22
N PRO A 208 38.68 -22.28 -6.20
CA PRO A 208 40.08 -21.92 -6.12
C PRO A 208 40.23 -20.42 -6.42
N MET A 209 40.73 -19.69 -5.43
CA MET A 209 41.27 -18.35 -5.59
C MET A 209 42.44 -18.40 -6.57
N ASN A 210 42.26 -17.85 -7.76
CA ASN A 210 43.35 -17.64 -8.70
C ASN A 210 44.09 -16.36 -8.26
N VAL A 211 45.32 -16.53 -7.78
CA VAL A 211 46.24 -15.44 -7.44
C VAL A 211 46.98 -15.04 -8.72
N THR A 212 46.87 -13.78 -9.12
CA THR A 212 47.78 -13.15 -10.10
C THR A 212 48.29 -11.83 -9.50
N PRO A 213 49.60 -11.54 -9.51
CA PRO A 213 50.16 -10.36 -8.88
C PRO A 213 50.25 -9.16 -9.85
N SER A 214 50.08 -7.95 -9.30
CA SER A 214 50.42 -6.60 -9.84
C SER A 214 49.60 -6.15 -11.07
N ASN A 215 49.09 -4.92 -11.22
CA ASN A 215 49.56 -3.61 -10.75
C ASN A 215 48.40 -2.59 -10.85
N SER A 216 48.30 -1.70 -9.86
CA SER A 216 47.86 -0.29 -9.92
C SER A 216 46.56 0.12 -10.67
N LEU A 217 45.55 0.60 -9.93
CA LEU A 217 45.02 1.99 -9.93
C LEU A 217 43.57 2.07 -9.40
N THR A 218 43.46 2.61 -8.19
CA THR A 218 42.38 3.48 -7.65
C THR A 218 41.01 3.56 -8.37
N PHE A 219 39.97 2.97 -7.77
CA PHE A 219 38.68 3.67 -7.52
C PHE A 219 37.87 2.92 -6.45
N ARG A 220 37.74 3.51 -5.25
CA ARG A 220 37.00 2.94 -4.11
C ARG A 220 35.61 3.57 -4.06
N SER A 221 34.56 2.78 -4.31
CA SER A 221 33.17 3.13 -4.02
C SER A 221 32.69 2.33 -2.79
N PRO A 222 31.97 2.95 -1.83
CA PRO A 222 31.72 2.36 -0.52
C PRO A 222 30.34 1.70 -0.47
N ARG A 223 30.27 0.38 -0.25
CA ARG A 223 29.05 -0.31 0.21
C ARG A 223 29.34 -1.76 0.55
N GLU A 224 29.78 -2.02 1.78
CA GLU A 224 29.60 -3.30 2.47
C GLU A 224 30.01 -3.16 3.93
N GLU A 225 29.17 -2.48 4.71
CA GLU A 225 29.20 -2.58 6.17
C GLU A 225 27.85 -2.11 6.69
N ARG A 226 26.90 -3.04 6.89
CA ARG A 226 25.69 -2.87 7.74
C ARG A 226 24.87 -4.16 7.78
N THR A 227 25.41 -5.17 8.45
CA THR A 227 24.61 -6.19 9.15
C THR A 227 25.02 -6.19 10.60
N HIS A 228 24.63 -5.15 11.34
CA HIS A 228 24.64 -5.18 12.80
C HIS A 228 23.53 -4.27 13.32
N ILE A 229 22.53 -4.86 13.99
CA ILE A 229 21.46 -4.13 14.68
C ILE A 229 22.05 -3.68 16.02
N PRO A 230 22.11 -2.37 16.35
CA PRO A 230 22.57 -1.93 17.67
C PRO A 230 21.47 -2.14 18.73
N PRO A 231 21.84 -2.35 20.01
CA PRO A 231 20.88 -2.49 21.09
C PRO A 231 20.16 -1.16 21.38
N ILE A 232 18.90 -1.27 21.83
CA ILE A 232 18.00 -0.15 22.12
C ILE A 232 18.44 0.55 23.41
N GLU A 233 18.73 1.84 23.35
CA GLU A 233 18.92 2.68 24.54
C GLU A 233 17.56 3.11 25.10
N GLU A 234 17.28 2.76 26.35
CA GLU A 234 16.09 3.22 27.08
C GLU A 234 16.26 4.66 27.56
N VAL A 235 15.47 5.57 26.99
CA VAL A 235 15.40 6.97 27.42
C VAL A 235 14.44 7.08 28.61
N ARG A 236 14.96 7.41 29.80
CA ARG A 236 14.11 7.84 30.93
C ARG A 236 13.70 9.29 30.74
N VAL A 237 12.38 9.51 30.69
CA VAL A 237 11.78 10.85 30.72
C VAL A 237 11.89 11.38 32.15
N VAL A 238 12.62 12.49 32.33
CA VAL A 238 12.62 13.24 33.59
C VAL A 238 11.63 14.38 33.45
N ASP A 239 10.56 14.33 34.24
CA ASP A 239 9.59 15.43 34.32
C ASP A 239 10.28 16.67 34.87
N ARG A 240 10.26 17.74 34.07
CA ARG A 240 10.77 19.05 34.47
C ARG A 240 9.72 19.70 35.36
N ALA A 241 9.93 19.63 36.68
CA ALA A 241 9.18 20.45 37.61
C ALA A 241 9.51 21.94 37.39
N LEU A 242 8.47 22.76 37.35
CA LEU A 242 8.49 24.22 37.36
C LEU A 242 8.91 24.74 38.74
#